data_AF-A0A7C3APX1-F1
#
_entry.id   AF-A0A7C3APX1-F1
#
_cell.length_a   1.000
_cell.length_b   1.000
_cell.length_c   1.000
_cell.angle_alpha   90.00
_cell.angle_beta   90.00
_cell.angle_gamma   90.00
#
_symmetry.space_group_name_H-M   'P 1'
#
loop_
_entity.id
_entity.type
_entity.pdbx_description
1 polymer ?
#
loop_
_entity_poly.entity_id
_entity_poly.type
_entity_poly.pdbx_seq_one_letter_code
_entity_poly.pdbx_strand_id
1 'polypeptide(L)'
;MISKNLVGRCGLYCGACGIYRAYKDDGELLENLAKSFKCPPEKVRCEGCMALTPECWGYDCKIVKCLRAKGLDFCYQCSEYEKEVCEKFEKLAKSYLEDCGVDLRANLE
;
A
#
# COMPACT_ATOMS: atom_id res chain seq x y z
N MET A 1 18.67 3.58 10.55
CA MET A 1 18.54 3.50 9.08
C MET A 1 17.11 3.13 8.76
N ILE A 2 16.40 3.92 7.96
CA ILE A 2 15.06 3.56 7.51
C ILE A 2 15.22 2.41 6.51
N SER A 3 14.61 1.25 6.80
CA SER A 3 14.63 0.12 5.88
C SER A 3 13.84 0.50 4.62
N LYS A 4 14.50 0.47 3.45
CA LYS A 4 13.86 0.73 2.14
C LYS A 4 12.64 -0.16 1.91
N ASN A 5 12.57 -1.31 2.57
CA ASN A 5 11.46 -2.26 2.53
C ASN A 5 10.11 -1.63 2.92
N LEU A 6 10.13 -0.61 3.78
CA LEU A 6 8.94 0.02 4.36
C LEU A 6 8.48 1.29 3.62
N VAL A 7 9.09 1.61 2.48
CA VAL A 7 8.62 2.70 1.62
C VAL A 7 7.44 2.20 0.81
N GLY A 8 6.26 2.80 0.97
CA GLY A 8 5.11 2.45 0.15
C GLY A 8 5.26 2.95 -1.27
N ARG A 9 5.00 2.07 -2.23
CA ARG A 9 5.00 2.41 -3.66
C ARG A 9 3.95 3.47 -4.04
N CYS A 10 2.98 3.69 -3.17
CA CYS A 10 1.91 4.69 -3.27
C CYS A 10 2.16 5.98 -2.47
N GLY A 11 3.30 6.14 -1.81
CA GLY A 11 3.60 7.29 -0.94
C GLY A 11 3.33 7.05 0.54
N LEU A 12 2.55 6.02 0.89
CA LEU A 12 2.28 5.73 2.29
C LEU A 12 3.47 5.02 2.94
N TYR A 13 3.97 5.55 4.06
CA TYR A 13 4.94 4.80 4.88
C TYR A 13 4.30 3.49 5.37
N CYS A 14 4.95 2.33 5.16
CA CYS A 14 4.35 1.03 5.52
C CYS A 14 4.04 0.91 7.02
N GLY A 15 4.78 1.61 7.89
CA GLY A 15 4.45 1.68 9.31
C GLY A 15 3.14 2.40 9.64
N ALA A 16 2.54 3.12 8.68
CA ALA A 16 1.20 3.69 8.78
C ALA A 16 0.16 2.90 7.94
N CYS A 17 0.56 1.85 7.24
CA CYS A 17 -0.34 1.04 6.43
C CYS A 17 -1.10 0.03 7.31
N GLY A 18 -2.43 0.06 7.24
CA GLY A 18 -3.30 -0.85 8.01
C GLY A 18 -3.00 -2.33 7.79
N ILE A 19 -2.65 -2.75 6.56
CA ILE A 19 -2.32 -4.16 6.27
C ILE A 19 -1.00 -4.58 6.93
N TYR A 20 0.04 -3.76 6.78
CA TYR A 20 1.34 -4.04 7.37
C TYR A 20 1.26 -4.07 8.89
N ARG A 21 0.57 -3.10 9.48
CA ARG A 21 0.35 -3.03 10.93
C ARG A 21 -0.47 -4.19 11.44
N ALA A 22 -1.56 -4.55 10.76
CA ALA A 22 -2.36 -5.70 11.13
C ALA A 22 -1.53 -6.98 11.24
N TYR A 23 -0.70 -7.26 10.23
CA TYR A 23 0.16 -8.46 10.25
C TYR A 23 1.27 -8.40 11.31
N LYS A 24 1.90 -7.23 11.52
CA LYS A 24 3.01 -7.10 12.47
C LYS A 24 2.58 -6.98 13.93
N ASP A 25 1.39 -6.47 14.17
CA ASP A 25 0.87 -6.24 15.51
C ASP A 25 0.05 -7.43 16.04
N ASP A 26 -0.36 -8.36 15.14
CA ASP A 26 -1.02 -9.63 15.47
C ASP A 26 -2.20 -9.47 16.45
N GLY A 27 -3.10 -8.54 16.11
CA GLY A 27 -4.21 -8.14 16.97
C GLY A 27 -5.56 -8.15 16.27
N GLU A 28 -6.57 -7.52 16.88
CA GLU A 28 -7.95 -7.52 16.38
C GLU A 28 -8.08 -6.98 14.94
N LEU A 29 -7.21 -6.04 14.54
CA LEU A 29 -7.18 -5.52 13.18
C LEU A 29 -6.88 -6.61 12.15
N LEU A 30 -6.01 -7.57 12.48
CA LEU A 30 -5.68 -8.71 11.61
C LEU A 30 -6.92 -9.57 11.37
N GLU A 31 -7.61 -9.95 12.44
CA GLU A 31 -8.84 -10.75 12.38
C GLU A 31 -9.94 -10.05 11.61
N ASN A 32 -10.10 -8.74 11.82
CA ASN A 32 -11.11 -7.94 11.13
C ASN A 32 -10.82 -7.87 9.62
N LEU A 33 -9.57 -7.61 9.24
CA LEU A 33 -9.18 -7.59 7.83
C LEU A 33 -9.30 -8.98 7.18
N ALA A 34 -8.90 -10.03 7.87
CA ALA A 34 -9.05 -11.42 7.39
C ALA A 34 -10.52 -11.75 7.08
N LYS A 35 -11.44 -11.38 7.97
CA LYS A 35 -12.89 -11.50 7.75
C LYS A 35 -13.36 -10.66 6.57
N SER A 36 -12.95 -9.40 6.46
CA SER A 36 -13.31 -8.52 5.34
C SER A 36 -12.81 -9.06 4.00
N PHE A 37 -11.61 -9.65 3.97
CA PHE A 37 -11.02 -10.25 2.78
C PHE A 37 -11.46 -11.69 2.54
N LYS A 38 -12.22 -12.29 3.46
CA LYS A 38 -12.67 -13.68 3.41
C LYS A 38 -11.49 -14.65 3.22
N CYS A 39 -10.40 -14.40 3.96
CA CYS A 39 -9.21 -15.25 3.98
C CYS A 39 -8.78 -15.55 5.43
N PRO A 40 -7.95 -16.59 5.65
CA PRO A 40 -7.31 -16.80 6.95
C PRO A 40 -6.39 -15.63 7.33
N PRO A 41 -6.25 -15.29 8.64
CA PRO A 41 -5.35 -14.24 9.13
C PRO A 41 -3.93 -14.31 8.57
N GLU A 42 -3.40 -15.51 8.41
CA GLU A 42 -2.05 -15.76 7.89
C GLU A 42 -1.88 -15.28 6.45
N LYS A 43 -2.98 -15.16 5.69
CA LYS A 43 -2.99 -14.63 4.32
C LYS A 43 -3.04 -13.10 4.25
N VAL A 44 -3.18 -12.39 5.37
CA VAL A 44 -3.04 -10.92 5.44
C VAL A 44 -1.56 -10.52 5.61
N ARG A 45 -0.63 -11.47 5.39
CA ARG A 45 0.82 -11.29 5.48
C ARG A 45 1.32 -10.07 4.71
N CYS A 46 2.21 -9.28 5.30
CA CYS A 46 2.88 -8.18 4.62
C CYS A 46 4.24 -7.86 5.23
N GLU A 47 5.30 -7.90 4.42
CA GLU A 47 6.68 -7.59 4.84
C GLU A 47 7.14 -6.18 4.47
N GLY A 48 6.25 -5.37 3.89
CA GLY A 48 6.55 -4.03 3.37
C GLY A 48 6.55 -3.98 1.85
N CYS A 49 6.20 -2.82 1.29
CA CYS A 49 5.88 -2.68 -0.14
C CYS A 49 7.08 -2.94 -1.08
N MET A 50 8.31 -2.74 -0.59
CA MET A 50 9.54 -3.02 -1.34
C MET A 50 10.13 -4.42 -1.04
N ALA A 51 9.48 -5.22 -0.19
CA ALA A 51 9.89 -6.57 0.18
C ALA A 51 8.76 -7.61 -0.05
N LEU A 52 7.86 -7.35 -1.00
CA LEU A 52 6.70 -8.21 -1.25
C LEU A 52 7.07 -9.52 -1.95
N THR A 53 6.70 -10.63 -1.32
CA THR A 53 6.71 -11.99 -1.91
C THR A 53 5.29 -12.39 -2.36
N PRO A 54 5.11 -13.42 -3.20
CA PRO A 54 3.78 -13.91 -3.60
C PRO A 54 2.85 -14.30 -2.45
N GLU A 55 3.39 -14.57 -1.27
CA GLU A 55 2.63 -14.89 -0.05
C GLU A 55 2.11 -13.64 0.67
N CYS A 56 2.63 -12.46 0.35
CA CYS A 56 2.18 -11.22 0.95
C CYS A 56 0.85 -10.78 0.32
N TRP A 57 -0.13 -10.39 1.13
CA TRP A 57 -1.36 -9.73 0.67
C TRP A 57 -1.06 -8.51 -0.20
N GLY A 58 -0.04 -7.72 0.20
CA GLY A 58 0.41 -6.55 -0.55
C GLY A 58 0.88 -6.86 -1.98
N TYR A 59 1.23 -8.12 -2.28
CA TYR A 59 1.56 -8.58 -3.64
C TYR A 59 0.38 -8.41 -4.59
N ASP A 60 -0.84 -8.53 -4.07
CA ASP A 60 -2.07 -8.37 -4.82
C ASP A 60 -2.69 -6.96 -4.72
N CYS A 61 -2.04 -6.03 -4.03
CA CYS A 61 -2.47 -4.63 -3.95
C CYS A 61 -2.63 -4.02 -5.35
N LYS A 62 -3.76 -3.33 -5.58
CA LYS A 62 -4.09 -2.75 -6.89
C LYS A 62 -3.02 -1.78 -7.40
N ILE A 63 -2.43 -0.97 -6.52
CA ILE A 63 -1.33 -0.05 -6.90
C ILE A 63 -0.08 -0.83 -7.26
N VAL A 64 0.32 -1.80 -6.43
CA VAL A 64 1.51 -2.62 -6.67
C VAL A 64 1.38 -3.38 -8.00
N LYS A 65 0.23 -4.00 -8.28
CA LYS A 65 -0.04 -4.66 -9.58
C LYS A 65 0.07 -3.68 -10.74
N CYS A 66 -0.49 -2.48 -10.59
CA CYS A 66 -0.45 -1.45 -11.62
C CYS A 66 1.00 -1.03 -11.95
N LEU A 67 1.81 -0.80 -10.93
CA LEU A 67 3.21 -0.40 -11.07
C LEU A 67 4.06 -1.52 -11.67
N ARG A 68 3.90 -2.76 -11.20
CA ARG A 68 4.58 -3.94 -11.79
C ARG A 68 4.25 -4.12 -13.26
N ALA A 69 2.98 -3.98 -13.65
CA ALA A 69 2.57 -4.08 -15.05
C ALA A 69 3.20 -2.99 -15.94
N LYS A 70 3.56 -1.84 -15.35
CA LYS A 70 4.22 -0.73 -16.04
C LYS A 70 5.75 -0.75 -15.89
N GLY A 71 6.33 -1.71 -15.16
CA GLY A 71 7.76 -1.74 -14.86
C GLY A 71 8.24 -0.58 -13.97
N LEU A 72 7.35 -0.02 -13.15
CA LEU A 72 7.63 1.11 -12.25
C LEU A 72 7.68 0.64 -10.79
N ASP A 73 8.42 1.36 -9.96
CA ASP A 73 8.45 1.14 -8.52
C ASP A 73 7.51 2.06 -7.75
N PHE A 74 7.30 3.29 -8.22
CA PHE A 74 6.50 4.31 -7.54
C PHE A 74 5.51 5.00 -8.47
N CYS A 75 4.42 5.50 -7.90
CA CYS A 75 3.43 6.29 -8.64
C CYS A 75 4.01 7.55 -9.28
N TYR A 76 4.96 8.25 -8.62
CA TYR A 76 5.58 9.46 -9.16
C TYR A 76 6.33 9.24 -10.49
N GLN A 77 6.75 7.99 -10.77
CA GLN A 77 7.44 7.64 -12.01
C GLN A 77 6.46 7.48 -13.19
N CYS A 78 5.15 7.53 -12.94
CA CYS A 78 4.14 7.36 -13.98
C CYS A 78 3.71 8.71 -14.56
N SER A 79 3.73 8.83 -15.89
CA SER A 79 3.28 10.05 -16.58
C SER A 79 1.80 10.40 -16.32
N GLU A 80 0.94 9.42 -16.03
CA GLU A 80 -0.46 9.67 -15.68
C GLU A 80 -0.62 10.28 -14.29
N TYR A 81 0.30 9.94 -13.37
CA TYR A 81 0.34 10.54 -12.04
C TYR A 81 0.79 12.00 -12.13
N GLU A 82 1.86 12.26 -12.89
CA GLU A 82 2.43 13.60 -13.12
C GLU A 82 1.41 14.55 -13.76
N LYS A 83 0.60 14.03 -14.69
CA LYS A 83 -0.49 14.80 -15.33
C LYS A 83 -1.76 14.90 -14.49
N GLU A 84 -1.77 14.32 -13.28
CA GLU A 84 -2.94 14.30 -12.39
C GLU A 84 -4.20 13.65 -12.99
N VAL A 85 -4.03 12.69 -13.91
CA VAL A 85 -5.13 11.97 -14.58
C VAL A 85 -5.27 10.51 -14.11
N CYS A 86 -4.41 10.05 -13.20
CA CYS A 86 -4.41 8.67 -12.73
C CYS A 86 -5.55 8.41 -11.72
N GLU A 87 -6.72 8.01 -12.21
CA GLU A 87 -7.88 7.72 -11.34
C GLU A 87 -7.60 6.74 -10.19
N LYS A 88 -6.74 5.73 -10.43
CA LYS A 88 -6.40 4.72 -9.41
C LYS A 88 -5.68 5.35 -8.23
N PHE A 89 -4.77 6.28 -8.51
CA PHE A 89 -4.04 6.99 -7.48
C PHE A 89 -4.94 8.03 -6.82
N GLU A 90 -5.68 8.84 -7.58
CA GLU A 90 -6.59 9.85 -7.02
C GLU A 90 -7.61 9.27 -6.06
N LYS A 91 -8.24 8.14 -6.41
CA LYS A 91 -9.19 7.44 -5.53
C LYS A 91 -8.54 7.01 -4.21
N LEU A 92 -7.28 6.57 -4.24
CA LEU A 92 -6.53 6.17 -3.05
C LEU A 92 -6.08 7.40 -2.23
N ALA A 93 -5.52 8.41 -2.87
CA ALA A 93 -5.07 9.63 -2.22
C ALA A 93 -6.23 10.33 -1.50
N LYS A 94 -7.39 10.41 -2.16
CA LYS A 94 -8.60 10.97 -1.58
C LYS A 94 -9.06 10.21 -0.33
N SER A 95 -9.09 8.88 -0.35
CA SER A 95 -9.52 8.12 0.84
C SER A 95 -8.58 8.34 2.02
N TYR A 96 -7.26 8.37 1.80
CA TYR A 96 -6.31 8.63 2.90
C TYR A 96 -6.38 10.06 3.43
N LEU A 97 -6.62 11.03 2.55
CA LEU A 97 -6.79 12.42 2.96
C LEU A 97 -8.08 12.60 3.77
N GLU A 98 -9.19 12.01 3.35
CA GLU A 98 -10.49 12.13 4.03
C GLU A 98 -10.56 11.32 5.33
N ASP A 99 -10.06 10.07 5.33
CA ASP A 99 -10.21 9.16 6.47
C ASP A 99 -9.19 9.43 7.59
N CYS A 100 -7.97 9.86 7.24
CA CYS A 100 -6.88 9.99 8.21
C CYS A 100 -5.99 11.23 8.02
N GLY A 101 -6.37 12.16 7.13
CA GLY A 101 -5.62 13.41 6.92
C GLY A 101 -4.24 13.23 6.29
N VAL A 102 -3.95 12.06 5.71
CA VAL A 102 -2.64 11.77 5.12
C VAL A 102 -2.64 12.15 3.65
N ASP A 103 -1.81 13.13 3.29
CA ASP A 103 -1.55 13.48 1.89
C ASP A 103 -0.52 12.53 1.28
N LEU A 104 -0.98 11.63 0.39
CA LEU A 104 -0.09 10.68 -0.28
C LEU A 104 0.78 11.33 -1.37
N ARG A 105 0.33 12.43 -1.99
CA ARG A 105 1.10 13.13 -3.02
C ARG A 105 2.31 13.79 -2.37
N ALA A 106 2.11 14.48 -1.26
CA ALA A 106 3.18 15.13 -0.50
C ALA A 106 4.25 14.16 0.03
N ASN A 107 3.91 12.87 0.18
CA ASN A 107 4.85 11.85 0.66
C ASN A 107 5.62 11.14 -0.47
N LEU A 108 5.24 11.36 -1.74
CA LEU A 108 5.91 10.78 -2.91
C LEU A 108 7.04 11.68 -3.45
N GLU A 109 7.07 12.94 -3.03
CA GLU A 109 8.04 13.99 -3.40
C GLU A 109 9.09 14.19 -2.31
#